data_AF-A0A6P0XFL2-F1
#
_entry.id   AF-A0A6P0XFL2-F1
#
_cell.length_a   1.000
_cell.length_b   1.000
_cell.length_c   1.000
_cell.angle_alpha   90.00
_cell.angle_beta   90.00
_cell.angle_gamma   90.00
#
_symmetry.space_group_name_H-M   'P 1'
#
loop_
_entity.id
_entity.type
_entity.pdbx_description
1 polymer ?
#
loop_
_entity_poly.entity_id
_entity_poly.type
_entity_poly.pdbx_seq_one_letter_code
_entity_poly.pdbx_strand_id
1 'polypeptide(L)'
;MLFKPEKPRTDSQKIEAPKRKPGGQPGHQGKTRFGFGRVDRYEQLFPQECPECGSLEFVEAPVAVERKQVAQLVAHPIEVVEYQRQTCKCLHCGQTHTADWPDEIVPGQDLGVGLQSLLVWLWWLSFHEAIPTDC
;
A
#
# COMPACT_ATOMS: atom_id res chain seq x y z
N MET A 1 -26.66 63.71 22.94
CA MET A 1 -25.37 63.23 23.49
C MET A 1 -25.69 62.10 24.47
N LEU A 2 -25.28 60.88 24.17
CA LEU A 2 -25.18 59.80 25.15
C LEU A 2 -24.05 58.88 24.66
N PHE A 3 -22.91 58.95 25.35
CA PHE A 3 -21.73 58.14 25.09
C PHE A 3 -21.99 56.69 25.50
N LYS A 4 -21.62 55.73 24.66
CA LYS A 4 -21.50 54.32 25.01
C LYS A 4 -20.01 53.95 24.99
N PRO A 5 -19.44 53.44 26.10
CA PRO A 5 -17.99 53.31 26.23
C PRO A 5 -17.44 52.12 25.44
N GLU A 6 -16.24 52.29 24.89
CA GLU A 6 -15.43 51.25 24.25
C GLU A 6 -15.01 50.18 25.27
N LYS A 7 -15.15 48.90 24.89
CA LYS A 7 -14.63 47.77 25.68
C LYS A 7 -13.13 47.59 25.42
N PRO A 8 -12.33 47.26 26.45
CA PRO A 8 -10.89 47.18 26.35
C PRO A 8 -10.43 45.98 25.50
N ARG A 9 -9.38 46.20 24.71
CA ARG A 9 -8.66 45.16 23.95
C ARG A 9 -8.12 44.13 24.93
N THR A 10 -8.66 42.92 24.88
CA THR A 10 -8.16 41.80 25.67
C THR A 10 -7.03 41.16 24.87
N ASP A 11 -5.81 41.32 25.40
CA ASP A 11 -4.59 40.72 24.90
C ASP A 11 -4.79 39.20 24.84
N SER A 12 -4.93 38.66 23.63
CA SER A 12 -5.19 37.25 23.42
C SER A 12 -3.87 36.51 23.63
N GLN A 13 -3.59 36.13 24.88
CA GLN A 13 -2.54 35.18 25.21
C GLN A 13 -2.76 33.93 24.36
N LYS A 14 -1.85 33.74 23.40
CA LYS A 14 -1.81 32.57 22.52
C LYS A 14 -1.52 31.36 23.41
N ILE A 15 -2.56 30.66 23.83
CA ILE A 15 -2.44 29.36 24.50
C ILE A 15 -1.76 28.44 23.48
N GLU A 16 -0.49 28.12 23.71
CA GLU A 16 0.21 27.12 22.93
C GLU A 16 -0.51 25.78 23.11
N ALA A 17 -1.25 25.36 22.08
CA ALA A 17 -1.91 24.07 22.08
C ALA A 17 -0.84 22.99 22.30
N PRO A 18 -1.04 22.05 23.24
CA PRO A 18 -0.06 21.01 23.50
C PRO A 18 0.17 20.22 22.21
N LYS A 19 1.42 20.17 21.75
CA LYS A 19 1.86 19.34 20.63
C LYS A 19 1.33 17.92 20.85
N ARG A 20 0.36 17.51 20.02
CA ARG A 20 -0.19 16.15 20.08
C ARG A 20 0.96 15.17 19.90
N LYS A 21 1.18 14.30 20.90
CA LYS A 21 2.14 13.21 20.78
C LYS A 21 1.69 12.29 19.65
N PRO A 22 2.59 11.85 18.76
CA PRO A 22 2.24 10.87 17.74
C PRO A 22 1.71 9.60 18.42
N GLY A 23 0.45 9.24 18.11
CA GLY A 23 -0.25 8.11 18.75
C GLY A 23 -1.73 8.08 18.36
N GLY A 24 -2.37 6.93 18.58
CA GLY A 24 -3.82 6.79 18.40
C GLY A 24 -4.62 7.68 19.36
N GLN A 25 -5.90 7.90 19.06
CA GLN A 25 -6.77 8.69 19.93
C GLN A 25 -6.75 8.16 21.37
N PRO A 26 -6.68 9.04 22.39
CA PRO A 26 -6.71 8.65 23.80
C PRO A 26 -7.93 7.77 24.08
N GLY A 27 -7.70 6.57 24.63
CA GLY A 27 -8.76 5.59 24.94
C GLY A 27 -8.91 4.46 23.92
N HIS A 28 -8.30 4.55 22.72
CA HIS A 28 -8.23 3.40 21.82
C HIS A 28 -7.07 2.48 22.23
N GLN A 29 -7.40 1.24 22.61
CA GLN A 29 -6.40 0.19 22.70
C GLN A 29 -5.77 -0.01 21.32
N GLY A 30 -4.49 0.35 21.19
CA GLY A 30 -3.74 0.09 19.97
C GLY A 30 -3.72 -1.42 19.71
N LYS A 31 -4.39 -1.86 18.65
CA LYS A 31 -4.17 -3.22 18.13
C LYS A 31 -2.83 -3.20 17.40
N THR A 32 -1.79 -3.73 18.04
CA THR A 32 -0.54 -4.03 17.34
C THR A 32 -0.87 -4.98 16.19
N ARG A 33 -0.60 -4.56 14.94
CA ARG A 33 -0.89 -5.41 13.78
C ARG A 33 -0.04 -6.67 13.88
N PHE A 34 -0.68 -7.83 13.84
CA PHE A 34 -0.03 -9.14 13.87
C PHE A 34 0.54 -9.49 12.48
N GLY A 35 1.49 -8.68 11.98
CA GLY A 35 2.17 -8.90 10.70
C GLY A 35 1.24 -9.25 9.52
N PHE A 36 1.82 -9.88 8.52
CA PHE A 36 1.15 -10.58 7.43
C PHE A 36 1.41 -12.07 7.62
N GLY A 37 0.38 -12.93 7.47
CA GLY A 37 0.53 -14.39 7.56
C GLY A 37 1.40 -15.02 6.45
N ARG A 38 1.91 -14.19 5.53
CA ARG A 38 2.74 -14.54 4.38
C ARG A 38 3.78 -13.44 4.17
N VAL A 39 5.00 -13.81 3.77
CA VAL A 39 6.08 -12.89 3.36
C VAL A 39 6.48 -13.25 1.94
N ASP A 40 6.39 -12.27 1.02
CA ASP A 40 6.71 -12.48 -0.39
C ASP A 40 8.21 -12.39 -0.69
N ARG A 41 8.96 -11.60 0.09
CA ARG A 41 10.40 -11.41 -0.07
C ARG A 41 11.05 -11.07 1.28
N TYR A 42 12.23 -11.63 1.53
CA TYR A 42 13.09 -11.24 2.64
C TYR A 42 14.18 -10.30 2.14
N GLU A 43 14.42 -9.22 2.88
CA GLU A 43 15.54 -8.32 2.67
C GLU A 43 16.30 -8.20 3.99
N GLN A 44 17.54 -8.69 3.99
CA GLN A 44 18.42 -8.60 5.15
C GLN A 44 19.23 -7.32 5.03
N LEU A 45 19.09 -6.45 6.04
CA LEU A 45 19.85 -5.21 6.12
C LEU A 45 21.06 -5.44 7.03
N PHE A 46 22.24 -5.14 6.51
CA PHE A 46 23.49 -5.19 7.26
C PHE A 46 24.02 -3.77 7.45
N PRO A 47 24.61 -3.45 8.61
CA PRO A 47 25.34 -2.20 8.78
C PRO A 47 26.45 -2.14 7.72
N GLN A 48 26.55 -1.01 7.04
CA GLN A 48 27.57 -0.81 6.01
C GLN A 48 28.90 -0.35 6.61
N GLU A 49 28.85 0.39 7.72
CA GLU A 49 29.99 0.97 8.40
C GLU A 49 29.69 1.13 9.90
N CYS A 50 30.71 0.95 10.75
CA CYS A 50 30.60 1.21 12.18
C CYS A 50 30.55 2.73 12.41
N PRO A 51 29.47 3.28 12.99
CA PRO A 51 29.33 4.73 13.16
C PRO A 51 30.34 5.34 14.15
N GLU A 52 30.95 4.52 15.01
CA GLU A 52 31.90 4.98 16.04
C GLU A 52 33.35 5.02 15.54
N CYS A 53 33.77 4.07 14.71
CA CYS A 53 35.17 3.94 14.27
C CYS A 53 35.39 3.85 12.76
N GLY A 54 34.32 3.77 11.95
CA GLY A 54 34.40 3.67 10.50
C GLY A 54 34.82 2.30 9.96
N SER A 55 34.97 1.29 10.81
CA SER A 55 35.29 -0.07 10.37
C SER A 55 34.14 -0.66 9.54
N LEU A 56 34.49 -1.40 8.49
CA LEU A 56 33.55 -2.17 7.66
C LEU A 56 33.47 -3.65 8.11
N GLU A 57 34.30 -4.05 9.07
CA GLU A 57 34.36 -5.43 9.56
C GLU A 57 33.35 -5.65 10.68
N PHE A 58 32.42 -6.58 10.43
CA PHE A 58 31.45 -7.04 11.40
C PHE A 58 31.55 -8.56 11.56
N VAL A 59 31.12 -9.08 12.71
CA VAL A 59 30.99 -10.52 12.93
C VAL A 59 29.96 -11.11 11.96
N GLU A 60 30.22 -12.31 11.45
CA GLU A 60 29.39 -12.95 10.43
C GLU A 60 27.98 -13.30 10.94
N ALA A 61 27.87 -13.76 12.19
CA ALA A 61 26.59 -14.08 12.81
C ALA A 61 25.99 -12.84 13.50
N PRO A 62 24.72 -12.47 13.23
CA PRO A 62 24.09 -11.32 13.89
C PRO A 62 23.87 -11.61 15.38
N VAL A 63 24.23 -10.64 16.23
CA VAL A 63 24.02 -10.72 17.69
C VAL A 63 22.53 -10.63 18.06
N ALA A 64 21.75 -9.91 17.25
CA ALA A 64 20.29 -9.81 17.38
C ALA A 64 19.66 -9.57 16.00
N VAL A 65 18.40 -10.01 15.83
CA VAL A 65 17.64 -9.80 14.59
C VAL A 65 16.25 -9.25 14.95
N GLU A 66 16.02 -7.98 14.62
CA GLU A 66 14.67 -7.38 14.62
C GLU A 66 13.97 -7.67 13.28
N ARG A 67 12.65 -7.85 13.32
CA ARG A 67 11.84 -8.12 12.12
C ARG A 67 10.72 -7.10 12.00
N LYS A 68 10.63 -6.46 10.83
CA LYS A 68 9.53 -5.57 10.45
C LYS A 68 9.02 -5.95 9.08
N GLN A 69 7.70 -6.10 8.96
CA GLN A 69 7.06 -6.39 7.67
C GLN A 69 6.32 -5.15 7.18
N VAL A 70 6.40 -4.90 5.88
CA VAL A 70 5.75 -3.78 5.20
C VAL A 70 5.15 -4.32 3.91
N ALA A 71 3.86 -4.10 3.68
CA ALA A 71 3.25 -4.32 2.37
C ALA A 71 3.68 -3.17 1.44
N GLN A 72 4.23 -3.50 0.29
CA GLN A 72 4.77 -2.53 -0.66
C GLN A 72 4.25 -2.81 -2.06
N LEU A 73 3.99 -1.75 -2.82
CA LEU A 73 3.79 -1.85 -4.26
C LEU A 73 5.14 -2.17 -4.91
N VAL A 74 5.19 -3.25 -5.68
CA VAL A 74 6.39 -3.66 -6.41
C VAL A 74 6.42 -3.01 -7.80
N ALA A 75 7.58 -3.06 -8.48
CA ALA A 75 7.77 -2.38 -9.77
C ALA A 75 6.81 -2.84 -10.87
N HIS A 76 6.46 -4.14 -10.92
CA HIS A 76 5.53 -4.71 -11.89
C HIS A 76 4.40 -5.42 -11.15
N PRO A 77 3.44 -4.68 -10.55
CA PRO A 77 2.35 -5.26 -9.79
C PRO A 77 1.21 -5.77 -10.69
N ILE A 78 1.29 -5.43 -11.98
CA ILE A 78 0.39 -5.87 -13.05
C ILE A 78 1.25 -6.57 -14.09
N GLU A 79 0.87 -7.78 -14.45
CA GLU A 79 1.46 -8.54 -15.53
C GLU A 79 0.62 -8.36 -16.80
N VAL A 80 1.27 -8.02 -17.92
CA VAL A 80 0.64 -7.98 -19.25
C VAL A 80 0.99 -9.26 -19.97
N VAL A 81 -0.01 -10.11 -20.18
CA VAL A 81 0.16 -11.42 -20.84
C VAL A 81 -0.38 -11.33 -22.27
N GLU A 82 0.49 -11.59 -23.25
CA GLU A 82 0.07 -11.77 -24.64
C GLU A 82 -0.28 -13.23 -24.90
N TYR A 83 -1.54 -13.49 -25.24
CA TYR A 83 -1.99 -14.83 -25.62
C TYR A 83 -1.93 -15.00 -27.14
N GLN A 84 -1.03 -15.87 -27.60
CA GLN A 84 -0.94 -16.25 -29.00
C GLN A 84 -1.60 -17.60 -29.23
N ARG A 85 -2.86 -17.60 -29.68
CA ARG A 85 -3.50 -18.86 -30.10
C ARG A 85 -2.87 -19.34 -31.42
N GLN A 86 -2.47 -20.60 -31.45
CA GLN A 86 -1.85 -21.21 -32.61
C GLN A 86 -2.89 -22.00 -33.40
N THR A 87 -2.72 -22.02 -34.72
CA THR A 87 -3.49 -22.88 -35.63
C THR A 87 -2.54 -23.90 -36.24
N CYS A 88 -2.72 -25.17 -35.88
CA CYS A 88 -1.80 -26.25 -36.22
C CYS A 88 -2.46 -27.29 -37.14
N LYS A 89 -1.70 -27.86 -38.06
CA LYS A 89 -2.13 -28.97 -38.90
C LYS A 89 -1.76 -30.30 -38.26
N CYS A 90 -2.74 -31.20 -38.10
CA CYS A 90 -2.50 -32.56 -37.65
C CYS A 90 -1.77 -33.35 -38.73
N LEU A 91 -0.62 -33.95 -38.38
CA LEU A 91 0.18 -34.74 -39.31
C LEU A 91 -0.47 -36.09 -39.69
N HIS A 92 -1.41 -36.58 -38.88
CA HIS A 92 -2.07 -37.87 -39.12
C HIS A 92 -3.27 -37.75 -40.06
N CYS A 93 -4.20 -36.83 -39.78
CA CYS A 93 -5.43 -36.67 -40.57
C CYS A 93 -5.39 -35.46 -41.53
N GLY A 94 -4.38 -34.60 -41.43
CA GLY A 94 -4.24 -33.40 -42.25
C GLY A 94 -5.19 -32.25 -41.90
N GLN A 95 -6.07 -32.41 -40.91
CA GLN A 95 -7.00 -31.37 -40.47
C GLN A 95 -6.28 -30.27 -39.69
N THR A 96 -6.85 -29.07 -39.71
CA THR A 96 -6.33 -27.90 -39.01
C THR A 96 -7.15 -27.64 -37.75
N HIS A 97 -6.47 -27.42 -36.62
CA HIS A 97 -7.08 -27.11 -35.33
C HIS A 97 -6.49 -25.82 -34.77
N THR A 98 -7.35 -24.97 -34.21
CA THR A 98 -6.94 -23.74 -33.52
C THR A 98 -7.08 -23.96 -32.02
N ALA A 99 -6.10 -23.51 -31.25
CA ALA A 99 -6.19 -23.53 -29.79
C ALA A 99 -7.35 -22.65 -29.30
N ASP A 100 -8.07 -23.14 -28.30
CA ASP A 100 -9.11 -22.38 -27.61
C ASP A 100 -8.50 -21.28 -26.73
N TRP A 101 -9.28 -20.24 -26.49
CA TRP A 101 -8.93 -19.24 -25.48
C TRP A 101 -9.15 -19.82 -24.08
N PRO A 102 -8.36 -19.42 -23.07
CA PRO A 102 -8.69 -19.66 -21.67
C PRO A 102 -10.05 -19.06 -21.30
N ASP A 103 -10.78 -19.73 -20.40
CA ASP A 103 -12.12 -19.31 -19.95
C ASP A 103 -12.10 -17.96 -19.21
N GLU A 104 -10.94 -17.57 -18.67
CA GLU A 104 -10.74 -16.32 -17.96
C GLU A 104 -10.65 -15.08 -18.88
N ILE A 105 -10.48 -15.27 -20.20
CA ILE A 105 -10.41 -14.16 -21.16
C ILE A 105 -11.83 -13.72 -21.53
N VAL A 106 -12.20 -12.52 -21.06
CA VAL A 106 -13.48 -11.89 -21.43
C VAL A 106 -13.35 -11.23 -22.81
N PRO A 107 -14.18 -11.59 -23.80
CA PRO A 107 -14.10 -10.99 -25.14
C PRO A 107 -14.25 -9.47 -25.14
N GLY A 108 -13.36 -8.77 -25.85
CA GLY A 108 -13.39 -7.32 -25.99
C GLY A 108 -12.93 -6.53 -24.77
N GLN A 109 -12.26 -7.19 -23.81
CA GLN A 109 -11.69 -6.55 -22.62
C GLN A 109 -10.16 -6.68 -22.64
N ASP A 110 -9.47 -5.58 -22.33
CA ASP A 110 -8.01 -5.55 -22.25
C ASP A 110 -7.49 -5.80 -20.82
N LEU A 111 -8.39 -5.84 -19.82
CA LEU A 111 -8.06 -6.02 -18.41
C LEU A 111 -8.66 -7.33 -17.89
N GLY A 112 -7.82 -8.16 -17.27
CA GLY A 112 -8.29 -9.37 -16.59
C GLY A 112 -9.21 -9.07 -15.40
N VAL A 113 -10.09 -10.02 -15.06
CA VAL A 113 -11.14 -9.88 -14.03
C VAL A 113 -10.59 -9.43 -12.67
N GLY A 114 -9.42 -9.94 -12.27
CA GLY A 114 -8.78 -9.56 -11.00
C GLY A 114 -8.37 -8.08 -10.96
N LEU A 115 -7.80 -7.56 -12.06
CA LEU A 115 -7.41 -6.16 -12.16
C LEU A 115 -8.64 -5.24 -12.23
N GLN A 116 -9.66 -5.62 -12.99
CA GLN A 116 -10.94 -4.89 -13.03
C GLN A 116 -11.55 -4.77 -11.64
N SER A 117 -11.58 -5.87 -10.88
CA SER A 117 -12.14 -5.90 -9.53
C SER A 117 -11.38 -4.97 -8.58
N LEU A 118 -10.04 -4.96 -8.64
CA LEU A 118 -9.21 -4.03 -7.86
C LEU A 118 -9.51 -2.56 -8.21
N LEU A 119 -9.61 -2.23 -9.49
CA LEU A 119 -9.90 -0.86 -9.94
C LEU A 119 -11.27 -0.38 -9.48
N VAL A 120 -12.31 -1.22 -9.58
CA VAL A 120 -13.65 -0.90 -9.07
C VAL A 120 -13.63 -0.66 -7.56
N TRP A 121 -12.90 -1.50 -6.80
CA TRP A 121 -12.77 -1.33 -5.35
C TRP A 121 -12.06 -0.03 -4.97
N LEU A 122 -10.95 0.30 -5.64
CA LEU A 122 -10.22 1.56 -5.43
C LEU A 122 -11.06 2.79 -5.81
N TRP A 123 -11.79 2.70 -6.92
CA TRP A 123 -12.73 3.72 -7.34
C TRP A 123 -13.83 3.93 -6.30
N TRP A 124 -14.42 2.85 -5.78
CA TRP A 124 -15.45 2.92 -4.75
C TRP A 124 -14.96 3.61 -3.47
N LEU A 125 -13.75 3.30 -3.00
CA LEU A 125 -13.14 3.97 -1.84
C LEU A 125 -13.02 5.49 -2.05
N SER A 126 -12.62 5.90 -3.26
CA SER A 126 -12.39 7.31 -3.59
C SER A 126 -13.68 8.12 -3.61
N PHE A 127 -14.84 7.48 -3.80
CA PHE A 127 -16.16 8.14 -3.82
C PHE A 127 -16.91 8.08 -2.48
N HIS A 128 -16.49 7.24 -1.53
CA HIS A 128 -17.14 7.09 -0.23
C HIS A 128 -16.37 7.73 0.95
N GLU A 129 -15.24 8.37 0.71
CA GLU A 129 -14.52 9.16 1.73
C GLU A 129 -15.09 10.59 1.86
N ALA A 130 -16.40 10.70 2.09
CA ALA A 130 -17.09 11.94 2.44
C ALA A 130 -18.39 11.67 3.22
N ILE A 131 -18.33 10.90 4.30
CA ILE A 131 -19.36 10.99 5.34
C ILE A 131 -18.83 11.96 6.39
N PRO A 132 -19.27 13.24 6.42
CA PRO A 132 -18.93 14.13 7.51
C PRO A 132 -19.51 13.54 8.80
N THR A 133 -18.63 13.16 9.72
CA THR A 133 -19.01 12.88 11.11
C THR A 133 -19.20 14.21 11.83
N ASP A 134 -20.34 14.86 11.59
CA ASP A 134 -20.87 15.89 12.48
C ASP A 134 -21.83 15.23 13.47
N CYS A 135 -21.36 15.02 14.71
CA CYS A 135 -22.14 14.83 15.94
C CYS A 135 -21.28 15.27 17.13
#